data_AF-A0A536UMD7-F1
#
_entry.id   AF-A0A536UMD7-F1
#
_cell.length_a   1.000
_cell.length_b   1.000
_cell.length_c   1.000
_cell.angle_alpha   90.00
_cell.angle_beta   90.00
_cell.angle_gamma   90.00
#
_symmetry.space_group_name_H-M   'P 1'
#
loop_
_entity.id
_entity.type
_entity.pdbx_description
1 polymer ?
#
loop_
_entity_poly.entity_id
_entity_poly.type
_entity_poly.pdbx_seq_one_letter_code
_entity_poly.pdbx_strand_id
1 'polypeptide(L)'
;MRRILVFLATSLLVSGLQAQPRFGVSEADYALALRWLRTDCLAPEAKPLLDLLVSRRAAMQKAFAGALADGPTAEEVAGVRAAAAARWRAQRELIDRPELREALPADQWQALRNRTEDDSVRSEVDNFVNGYRSNAMSGLAVVGDEDALRQLRELAGRGSTPEAVAARGALAYRESLTTR
;
A
#
# COMPACT_ATOMS: atom_id res chain seq x y z
N MET A 1 5.33 -43.83 -45.66
CA MET A 1 5.42 -42.35 -45.54
C MET A 1 4.78 -41.98 -44.20
N ARG A 2 5.54 -41.74 -43.11
CA ARG A 2 6.01 -40.39 -42.65
C ARG A 2 4.84 -39.38 -42.76
N ARG A 3 4.21 -38.83 -41.70
CA ARG A 3 4.76 -38.04 -40.57
C ARG A 3 3.56 -37.51 -39.73
N ILE A 4 3.56 -37.70 -38.41
CA ILE A 4 3.81 -36.71 -37.32
C ILE A 4 2.51 -36.44 -36.55
N LEU A 5 2.39 -37.11 -35.40
CA LEU A 5 1.59 -36.67 -34.27
C LEU A 5 2.24 -35.40 -33.71
N VAL A 6 1.62 -34.24 -33.92
CA VAL A 6 2.00 -33.01 -33.22
C VAL A 6 1.35 -33.06 -31.84
N PHE A 7 2.09 -33.56 -30.85
CA PHE A 7 1.82 -33.27 -29.45
C PHE A 7 2.17 -31.79 -29.22
N LEU A 8 1.17 -30.92 -29.32
CA LEU A 8 1.28 -29.53 -28.88
C LEU A 8 1.18 -29.54 -27.34
N ALA A 9 2.29 -29.84 -26.68
CA ALA A 9 2.43 -29.61 -25.25
C ALA A 9 2.57 -28.09 -25.04
N THR A 10 1.45 -27.39 -24.92
CA THR A 10 1.40 -26.01 -24.48
C THR A 10 1.76 -25.98 -23.00
N SER A 11 3.06 -25.94 -22.71
CA SER A 11 3.57 -25.59 -21.39
C SER A 11 3.18 -24.15 -21.10
N LEU A 12 2.01 -23.97 -20.48
CA LEU A 12 1.66 -22.79 -19.71
C LEU A 12 2.64 -22.72 -18.54
N LEU A 13 3.82 -22.15 -18.79
CA LEU A 13 4.64 -21.54 -17.76
C LEU A 13 3.86 -20.32 -17.26
N VAL A 14 2.89 -20.56 -16.39
CA VAL A 14 2.48 -19.57 -15.40
C VAL A 14 3.69 -19.44 -14.49
N SER A 15 4.63 -18.60 -14.89
CA SER A 15 5.61 -18.03 -13.97
C SER A 15 4.79 -17.29 -12.93
N GLY A 16 4.46 -17.99 -11.84
CA GLY A 16 4.00 -17.34 -10.64
C GLY A 16 5.03 -16.27 -10.32
N LEU A 17 4.64 -15.01 -10.49
CA LEU A 17 5.26 -13.88 -9.81
C LEU A 17 5.00 -14.09 -8.31
N GLN A 18 5.64 -15.09 -7.73
CA GLN A 18 5.79 -15.18 -6.30
C GLN A 18 6.90 -14.19 -5.99
N ALA A 19 6.48 -12.94 -5.73
CA ALA A 19 7.36 -11.93 -5.17
C ALA A 19 8.10 -12.58 -4.00
N GLN A 20 9.42 -12.70 -4.13
CA GLN A 20 10.23 -13.34 -3.10
C GLN A 20 9.97 -12.61 -1.77
N PRO A 21 9.78 -13.33 -0.66
CA PRO A 21 9.53 -12.69 0.61
C PRO A 21 10.66 -11.73 0.94
N ARG A 22 10.31 -10.45 1.15
CA ARG A 22 11.25 -9.41 1.55
C ARG A 22 11.41 -9.39 3.07
N PHE A 23 12.32 -8.55 3.56
CA PHE A 23 12.52 -8.28 4.98
C PHE A 23 13.00 -9.47 5.82
N GLY A 24 13.41 -10.58 5.18
CA GLY A 24 13.93 -11.77 5.84
C GLY A 24 12.93 -12.43 6.80
N VAL A 25 11.65 -12.44 6.43
CA VAL A 25 10.57 -13.15 7.13
C VAL A 25 10.03 -14.30 6.26
N SER A 26 9.19 -15.16 6.82
CA SER A 26 8.55 -16.23 6.04
C SER A 26 7.60 -15.67 4.98
N GLU A 27 7.25 -16.47 3.97
CA GLU A 27 6.27 -16.06 2.94
C GLU A 27 4.91 -15.68 3.55
N ALA A 28 4.42 -16.45 4.52
CA ALA A 28 3.17 -16.17 5.21
C ALA A 28 3.23 -14.86 6.01
N ASP A 29 4.35 -14.61 6.70
CA ASP A 29 4.56 -13.36 7.45
C ASP A 29 4.70 -12.17 6.49
N TYR A 30 5.37 -12.34 5.35
CA TYR A 30 5.48 -11.31 4.33
C TYR A 30 4.11 -10.96 3.74
N ALA A 31 3.27 -11.95 3.44
CA ALA A 31 1.91 -11.73 2.97
C ALA A 31 1.05 -11.00 4.01
N LEU A 32 1.20 -11.35 5.30
CA LEU A 32 0.52 -10.65 6.40
C LEU A 32 0.98 -9.19 6.51
N ALA A 33 2.29 -8.94 6.42
CA ALA A 33 2.84 -7.59 6.42
C ALA A 33 2.36 -6.77 5.22
N LEU A 34 2.36 -7.34 4.01
CA LEU A 34 1.85 -6.67 2.81
C LEU A 34 0.36 -6.32 2.92
N ARG A 35 -0.46 -7.19 3.50
CA ARG A 35 -1.87 -6.91 3.75
C ARG A 35 -2.03 -5.67 4.64
N TRP A 36 -1.22 -5.55 5.69
CA TRP A 36 -1.21 -4.36 6.54
C TRP A 36 -0.72 -3.11 5.81
N LEU A 37 0.43 -3.20 5.13
CA LEU A 37 1.08 -2.07 4.46
C LEU A 37 0.20 -1.44 3.37
N ARG A 38 -0.71 -2.21 2.77
CA ARG A 38 -1.62 -1.77 1.70
C ARG A 38 -3.04 -1.43 2.19
N THR A 39 -3.23 -1.28 3.50
CA THR A 39 -4.55 -0.92 4.05
C THR A 39 -4.75 0.60 3.97
N ASP A 40 -5.83 1.04 3.32
CA ASP A 40 -6.15 2.47 3.16
C ASP A 40 -7.00 3.06 4.31
N CYS A 41 -7.79 2.24 5.01
CA CYS A 41 -8.59 2.62 6.17
C CYS A 41 -8.67 1.47 7.18
N LEU A 42 -8.28 1.73 8.44
CA LEU A 42 -8.47 0.78 9.54
C LEU A 42 -9.91 0.92 10.07
N ALA A 43 -10.83 0.19 9.45
CA ALA A 43 -12.21 0.05 9.93
C ALA A 43 -12.28 -0.85 11.20
N PRO A 44 -13.39 -0.91 11.95
CA PRO A 44 -13.54 -1.76 13.15
C PRO A 44 -13.19 -3.25 12.94
N GLU A 45 -13.26 -3.72 11.69
CA GLU A 45 -12.85 -5.04 11.20
C GLU A 45 -11.33 -5.25 11.21
N ALA A 46 -10.54 -4.24 11.61
CA ALA A 46 -9.09 -4.33 11.74
C ALA A 46 -8.64 -5.13 12.98
N LYS A 47 -9.50 -5.37 13.96
CA LYS A 47 -9.11 -6.09 15.21
C LYS A 47 -8.52 -7.48 14.95
N PRO A 48 -9.14 -8.37 14.14
CA PRO A 48 -8.53 -9.66 13.80
C PRO A 48 -7.16 -9.54 13.13
N LEU A 49 -6.97 -8.52 12.29
CA LEU A 49 -5.68 -8.26 11.65
C LEU A 49 -4.63 -7.83 12.68
N LEU A 50 -4.98 -6.91 13.59
CA LEU A 50 -4.11 -6.49 14.69
C LEU A 50 -3.71 -7.66 15.59
N ASP A 51 -4.67 -8.49 15.98
CA ASP A 51 -4.42 -9.66 16.84
C ASP A 51 -3.45 -10.65 16.13
N LEU A 52 -3.60 -10.85 14.82
CA LEU A 52 -2.67 -11.64 14.01
C LEU A 52 -1.26 -11.02 13.98
N LEU A 53 -1.15 -9.71 13.78
CA LEU A 53 0.14 -9.02 13.78
C LEU A 53 0.86 -9.18 15.13
N VAL A 54 0.12 -9.00 16.24
CA VAL A 54 0.64 -9.15 17.59
C VAL A 54 1.08 -10.59 17.87
N SER A 55 0.32 -11.59 17.38
CA SER A 55 0.69 -13.01 17.51
C SER A 55 2.01 -13.37 16.81
N ARG A 56 2.42 -12.55 15.82
CA ARG A 56 3.65 -12.69 15.04
C ARG A 56 4.64 -11.55 15.31
N ARG A 57 4.60 -10.96 16.51
CA ARG A 57 5.30 -9.72 16.90
C ARG A 57 6.72 -9.60 16.33
N ALA A 58 7.59 -10.56 16.60
CA ALA A 58 9.01 -10.49 16.20
C ALA A 58 9.18 -10.45 14.67
N ALA A 59 8.43 -11.28 13.94
CA ALA A 59 8.45 -11.28 12.47
C ALA A 59 7.88 -9.96 11.92
N MET A 60 6.78 -9.47 12.49
CA MET A 60 6.14 -8.23 12.03
C MET A 60 6.99 -7.00 12.32
N GLN A 61 7.69 -6.95 13.46
CA GLN A 61 8.64 -5.88 13.75
C GLN A 61 9.76 -5.84 12.70
N LYS A 62 10.34 -7.00 12.36
CA LYS A 62 11.35 -7.10 11.30
C LYS A 62 10.80 -6.65 9.95
N ALA A 63 9.60 -7.11 9.59
CA ALA A 63 8.95 -6.75 8.34
C ALA A 63 8.67 -5.24 8.23
N PHE A 64 8.11 -4.62 9.27
CA PHE A 64 7.79 -3.20 9.25
C PHE A 64 9.02 -2.28 9.36
N ALA A 65 10.07 -2.70 10.07
CA ALA A 65 11.34 -1.98 10.07
C ALA A 65 11.97 -2.00 8.67
N GLY A 66 11.98 -3.16 8.00
CA GLY A 66 12.43 -3.28 6.62
C GLY A 66 11.56 -2.48 5.65
N ALA A 67 10.23 -2.52 5.80
CA ALA A 67 9.31 -1.76 4.97
C ALA A 67 9.48 -0.24 5.14
N LEU A 68 9.76 0.23 6.36
CA LEU A 68 10.03 1.65 6.62
C LEU A 68 11.35 2.11 5.99
N ALA A 69 12.40 1.26 6.05
CA ALA A 69 13.70 1.56 5.48
C ALA A 69 13.70 1.53 3.94
N ASP A 70 13.13 0.47 3.36
CA ASP A 70 13.22 0.21 1.92
C ASP A 70 12.09 0.87 1.13
N GLY A 71 10.92 1.08 1.76
CA GLY A 71 9.70 1.46 1.06
C GLY A 71 9.14 0.37 0.13
N PRO A 72 8.13 0.72 -0.70
CA PRO A 72 7.60 -0.18 -1.71
C PRO A 72 8.63 -0.45 -2.82
N THR A 73 8.57 -1.63 -3.43
CA THR A 73 9.41 -1.96 -4.59
C THR A 73 9.05 -1.11 -5.82
N ALA A 74 9.99 -1.03 -6.76
CA ALA A 74 9.72 -0.45 -8.08
C ALA A 74 8.58 -1.18 -8.82
N GLU A 75 8.45 -2.49 -8.64
CA GLU A 75 7.37 -3.29 -9.22
C GLU A 75 6.00 -2.92 -8.64
N GLU A 76 5.91 -2.78 -7.31
CA GLU A 76 4.68 -2.33 -6.64
C GLU A 76 4.28 -0.94 -7.11
N VAL A 77 5.24 -0.02 -7.20
CA VAL A 77 5.01 1.34 -7.71
C VAL A 77 4.59 1.32 -9.19
N ALA A 78 5.19 0.46 -10.01
CA ALA A 78 4.79 0.29 -11.41
C ALA A 78 3.36 -0.26 -11.54
N GLY A 79 2.97 -1.21 -10.67
CA GLY A 79 1.62 -1.73 -10.58
C GLY A 79 0.60 -0.63 -10.24
N VAL A 80 0.89 0.20 -9.24
CA VAL A 80 0.02 1.35 -8.89
C VAL A 80 -0.06 2.36 -10.02
N ARG A 81 1.07 2.67 -10.67
CA ARG A 81 1.12 3.55 -11.84
C ARG A 81 0.22 3.05 -12.97
N ALA A 82 0.33 1.78 -13.32
CA ALA A 82 -0.48 1.16 -14.38
C ALA A 82 -1.97 1.17 -14.01
N ALA A 83 -2.31 0.83 -12.76
CA ALA A 83 -3.68 0.83 -12.28
C ALA A 83 -4.28 2.25 -12.23
N ALA A 84 -3.52 3.25 -11.82
CA ALA A 84 -3.95 4.64 -11.78
C ALA A 84 -4.20 5.19 -13.19
N ALA A 85 -3.31 4.89 -14.14
CA ALA A 85 -3.49 5.26 -15.55
C ALA A 85 -4.77 4.60 -16.13
N ALA A 86 -4.98 3.31 -15.85
CA ALA A 86 -6.19 2.61 -16.28
C ALA A 86 -7.46 3.21 -15.66
N ARG A 87 -7.45 3.54 -14.36
CA ARG A 87 -8.55 4.23 -13.68
C ARG A 87 -8.84 5.59 -14.30
N TRP A 88 -7.81 6.39 -14.56
CA TRP A 88 -7.99 7.70 -15.20
C TRP A 88 -8.62 7.56 -16.58
N ARG A 89 -8.16 6.64 -17.43
CA ARG A 89 -8.75 6.41 -18.77
C ARG A 89 -10.21 5.98 -18.68
N ALA A 90 -10.53 5.04 -17.79
CA ALA A 90 -11.91 4.63 -17.54
C ALA A 90 -12.78 5.81 -17.04
N GLN A 91 -12.24 6.66 -16.15
CA GLN A 91 -12.94 7.88 -15.72
C GLN A 91 -13.14 8.87 -16.87
N ARG A 92 -12.16 9.02 -17.77
CA ARG A 92 -12.29 9.89 -18.95
C ARG A 92 -13.41 9.44 -19.89
N GLU A 93 -13.51 8.15 -20.15
CA GLU A 93 -14.60 7.57 -20.94
C GLU A 93 -15.99 7.80 -20.30
N LEU A 94 -16.05 7.86 -18.97
CA LEU A 94 -17.29 8.17 -18.24
C LEU A 94 -17.60 9.67 -18.25
N ILE A 95 -16.60 10.54 -18.11
CA ILE A 95 -16.74 12.00 -18.12
C ILE A 95 -17.22 12.50 -19.49
N ASP A 96 -17.10 11.76 -20.59
CA ASP A 96 -17.63 12.24 -21.87
C ASP A 96 -19.12 11.89 -22.06
N ARG A 97 -19.77 11.27 -21.06
CA ARG A 97 -21.20 10.90 -21.09
C ARG A 97 -22.12 12.08 -20.71
N PRO A 98 -23.21 12.35 -21.46
CA PRO A 98 -24.13 13.45 -21.18
C PRO A 98 -24.74 13.42 -19.77
N GLU A 99 -25.05 12.22 -19.27
CA GLU A 99 -25.72 12.02 -17.98
C GLU A 99 -24.85 12.47 -16.79
N LEU A 100 -23.53 12.30 -16.90
CA LEU A 100 -22.56 12.73 -15.89
C LEU A 100 -22.33 14.24 -15.90
N ARG A 101 -22.42 14.87 -17.08
CA ARG A 101 -22.33 16.33 -17.23
C ARG A 101 -23.50 17.04 -16.56
N GLU A 102 -24.70 16.48 -16.68
CA GLU A 102 -25.93 17.07 -16.11
C GLU A 102 -26.06 16.82 -14.60
N ALA A 103 -25.42 15.76 -14.08
CA ALA A 103 -25.44 15.40 -12.67
C ALA A 103 -24.45 16.19 -11.79
N LEU A 104 -23.44 16.84 -12.38
CA LEU A 104 -22.36 17.49 -11.65
C LEU A 104 -22.42 19.02 -11.75
N PRO A 105 -22.14 19.75 -10.64
CA PRO A 105 -21.87 21.19 -10.69
C PRO A 105 -20.75 21.55 -11.67
N ALA A 106 -20.86 22.71 -12.33
CA ALA A 106 -19.95 23.12 -13.40
C ALA A 106 -18.47 23.23 -12.96
N ASP A 107 -18.23 23.63 -11.71
CA ASP A 107 -16.91 23.72 -11.09
C ASP A 107 -16.30 22.32 -10.84
N GLN A 108 -17.09 21.38 -10.32
CA GLN A 108 -16.66 19.99 -10.13
C GLN A 108 -16.41 19.30 -11.46
N TRP A 109 -17.26 19.57 -12.45
CA TRP A 109 -17.08 19.09 -13.81
C TRP A 109 -15.77 19.59 -14.43
N GLN A 110 -15.50 20.89 -14.34
CA GLN A 110 -14.24 21.47 -14.82
C GLN A 110 -13.02 20.90 -14.09
N ALA A 111 -13.11 20.73 -12.76
CA ALA A 111 -12.01 20.14 -11.98
C ALA A 111 -11.68 18.72 -12.43
N LEU A 112 -12.69 17.87 -12.66
CA LEU A 112 -12.51 16.53 -13.21
C LEU A 112 -11.90 16.55 -14.61
N ARG A 113 -12.33 17.51 -15.44
CA ARG A 113 -11.87 17.64 -16.81
C ARG A 113 -10.43 18.12 -16.94
N ASN A 114 -10.00 18.99 -16.03
CA ASN A 114 -8.70 19.66 -16.08
C ASN A 114 -7.56 18.83 -15.46
N ARG A 115 -7.88 17.74 -14.75
CA ARG A 115 -6.87 16.83 -14.21
C ARG A 115 -6.26 15.97 -15.32
N THR A 116 -4.96 16.08 -15.51
CA THR A 116 -4.20 15.29 -16.49
C THR A 116 -4.00 13.84 -16.02
N GLU A 117 -3.69 12.92 -16.94
CA GLU A 117 -3.30 11.55 -16.59
C GLU A 117 -2.09 11.58 -15.64
N ASP A 118 -1.07 12.37 -15.97
CA ASP A 118 0.15 12.50 -15.18
C ASP A 118 -0.10 13.00 -13.76
N ASP A 119 -0.97 14.00 -13.58
CA ASP A 119 -1.32 14.49 -12.24
C ASP A 119 -2.06 13.43 -11.43
N SER A 120 -2.98 12.69 -12.06
CA SER A 120 -3.73 11.63 -11.41
C SER A 120 -2.81 10.48 -10.99
N VAL A 121 -1.95 10.04 -11.91
CA VAL A 121 -0.99 8.95 -11.68
C VAL A 121 0.03 9.33 -10.62
N ARG A 122 0.59 10.55 -10.68
CA ARG A 122 1.53 11.05 -9.68
C ARG A 122 0.88 11.08 -8.30
N SER A 123 -0.33 11.66 -8.20
CA SER A 123 -1.04 11.73 -6.91
C SER A 123 -1.31 10.35 -6.31
N GLU A 124 -1.70 9.36 -7.12
CA GLU A 124 -1.97 8.00 -6.65
C GLU A 124 -0.69 7.27 -6.22
N VAL A 125 0.42 7.47 -6.95
CA VAL A 125 1.73 6.92 -6.58
C VAL A 125 2.23 7.56 -5.27
N ASP A 126 2.14 8.87 -5.14
CA ASP A 126 2.58 9.58 -3.94
C ASP A 126 1.75 9.14 -2.72
N ASN A 127 0.43 9.03 -2.88
CA ASN A 127 -0.45 8.52 -1.83
C ASN A 127 -0.10 7.08 -1.44
N PHE A 128 0.18 6.21 -2.41
CA PHE A 128 0.60 4.84 -2.13
C PHE A 128 1.92 4.77 -1.36
N VAL A 129 2.94 5.53 -1.79
CA VAL A 129 4.26 5.53 -1.13
C VAL A 129 4.15 6.08 0.29
N ASN A 130 3.43 7.18 0.47
CA ASN A 130 3.23 7.80 1.78
C ASN A 130 2.39 6.91 2.70
N GLY A 131 1.31 6.33 2.18
CA GLY A 131 0.46 5.37 2.90
C GLY A 131 1.24 4.13 3.33
N TYR A 132 2.06 3.57 2.44
CA TYR A 132 2.91 2.42 2.73
C TYR A 132 3.87 2.70 3.90
N ARG A 133 4.57 3.84 3.89
CA ARG A 133 5.46 4.25 4.99
C ARG A 133 4.71 4.53 6.28
N SER A 134 3.57 5.23 6.18
CA SER A 134 2.72 5.51 7.33
C SER A 134 2.21 4.22 7.98
N ASN A 135 1.79 3.24 7.18
CA ASN A 135 1.37 1.93 7.65
C ASN A 135 2.52 1.15 8.28
N ALA A 136 3.73 1.24 7.73
CA ALA A 136 4.91 0.64 8.37
C ALA A 136 5.15 1.23 9.77
N MET A 137 5.06 2.56 9.93
CA MET A 137 5.19 3.22 11.23
C MET A 137 4.07 2.81 12.20
N SER A 138 2.81 2.78 11.75
CA SER A 138 1.69 2.30 12.55
C SER A 138 1.86 0.84 12.96
N GLY A 139 2.38 0.00 12.06
CA GLY A 139 2.72 -1.39 12.34
C GLY A 139 3.77 -1.50 13.45
N LEU A 140 4.87 -0.73 13.34
CA LEU A 140 5.89 -0.64 14.39
C LEU A 140 5.32 -0.14 15.72
N ALA A 141 4.36 0.77 15.71
CA ALA A 141 3.72 1.22 16.94
C ALA A 141 2.93 0.09 17.64
N VAL A 142 2.33 -0.83 16.87
CA VAL A 142 1.60 -1.99 17.38
C VAL A 142 2.54 -3.09 17.89
N VAL A 143 3.50 -3.51 17.07
CA VAL A 143 4.34 -4.70 17.35
C VAL A 143 5.73 -4.39 17.86
N GLY A 144 6.22 -3.17 17.66
CA GLY A 144 7.59 -2.78 17.98
C GLY A 144 7.91 -2.79 19.47
N ASP A 145 9.16 -3.17 19.75
CA ASP A 145 9.84 -2.99 21.03
C ASP A 145 10.25 -1.52 21.27
N GLU A 146 10.91 -1.25 22.40
CA GLU A 146 11.32 0.11 22.75
C GLU A 146 12.32 0.73 21.77
N ASP A 147 13.12 -0.08 21.07
CA ASP A 147 14.03 0.43 20.05
C ASP A 147 13.27 0.93 18.83
N ALA A 148 12.27 0.18 18.36
CA ALA A 148 11.37 0.62 17.30
C ALA A 148 10.59 1.89 17.71
N LEU A 149 10.10 1.97 18.95
CA LEU A 149 9.40 3.17 19.44
C LEU A 149 10.32 4.37 19.57
N ARG A 150 11.57 4.17 19.98
CA ARG A 150 12.58 5.24 19.99
C ARG A 150 12.78 5.80 18.58
N GLN A 151 12.92 4.94 17.57
CA GLN A 151 13.02 5.37 16.16
C GLN A 151 11.78 6.18 15.72
N LEU A 152 10.57 5.76 16.10
CA LEU A 152 9.36 6.53 15.82
C LEU A 152 9.35 7.90 16.51
N ARG A 153 9.79 7.99 17.77
CA ARG A 153 9.90 9.27 18.49
C ARG A 153 10.92 10.21 17.84
N GLU A 154 12.05 9.67 17.37
CA GLU A 154 13.05 10.44 16.61
C GLU A 154 12.48 10.98 15.30
N LEU A 155 11.74 10.16 14.55
CA LEU A 155 11.04 10.58 13.33
C LEU A 155 9.98 11.65 13.63
N ALA A 156 9.20 11.46 14.69
CA ALA A 156 8.19 12.41 15.13
C ALA A 156 8.77 13.80 15.48
N GLY A 157 10.05 13.87 15.87
CA GLY A 157 10.78 15.11 16.15
C GLY A 157 11.22 15.90 14.90
N ARG A 158 11.10 15.34 13.68
CA ARG A 158 11.60 15.97 12.43
C ARG A 158 10.64 17.00 11.83
N GLY A 159 10.12 17.90 12.66
CA GLY A 159 9.28 19.02 12.24
C GLY A 159 7.94 18.62 11.62
N SER A 160 7.60 19.24 10.48
CA SER A 160 6.33 19.08 9.77
C SER A 160 6.40 18.17 8.54
N THR A 161 7.46 17.37 8.41
CA THR A 161 7.56 16.40 7.31
C THR A 161 6.41 15.39 7.35
N PRO A 162 5.96 14.85 6.20
CA PRO A 162 4.94 13.81 6.16
C PRO A 162 5.28 12.62 7.07
N GLU A 163 6.55 12.21 7.10
CA GLU A 163 7.04 11.16 7.98
C GLU A 163 6.92 11.52 9.46
N ALA A 164 7.23 12.76 9.86
CA ALA A 164 7.06 13.19 11.25
C ALA A 164 5.59 13.21 11.68
N VAL A 165 4.68 13.61 10.78
CA VAL A 165 3.23 13.55 11.02
C VAL A 165 2.76 12.11 11.19
N ALA A 166 3.18 11.21 10.28
CA ALA A 166 2.83 9.79 10.35
C ALA A 166 3.37 9.12 11.63
N ALA A 167 4.61 9.42 12.02
CA ALA A 167 5.21 8.89 13.24
C ALA A 167 4.46 9.35 14.51
N ARG A 168 4.06 10.63 14.58
CA ARG A 168 3.21 11.13 15.67
C ARG A 168 1.85 10.41 15.71
N GLY A 169 1.22 10.23 14.56
CA GLY A 169 -0.03 9.48 14.44
C GLY A 169 0.10 8.03 14.93
N ALA A 170 1.19 7.35 14.55
CA ALA A 170 1.48 6.00 14.98
C ALA A 170 1.68 5.89 16.51
N LEU A 171 2.41 6.84 17.11
CA LEU A 171 2.60 6.89 18.57
C LEU A 171 1.29 7.15 19.31
N ALA A 172 0.48 8.11 18.85
CA ALA A 172 -0.84 8.38 19.42
C ALA A 172 -1.78 7.16 19.30
N TYR A 173 -1.71 6.44 18.17
CA TYR A 173 -2.46 5.21 17.99
C TYR A 173 -2.06 4.14 19.02
N ARG A 174 -0.75 3.95 19.28
CA ARG A 174 -0.29 3.02 20.32
C ARG A 174 -0.84 3.38 21.70
N GLU A 175 -0.81 4.65 22.08
CA GLU A 175 -1.36 5.11 23.36
C GLU A 175 -2.84 4.75 23.52
N SER A 176 -3.61 4.84 22.42
CA SER A 176 -5.02 4.45 22.37
C SER A 176 -5.27 2.94 22.53
N LEU A 177 -4.26 2.11 22.23
CA LEU A 177 -4.33 0.65 22.42
C LEU A 177 -4.02 0.25 23.87
N THR A 178 -3.24 1.05 24.59
CA THR A 178 -2.86 0.77 25.99
C THR A 178 -3.83 1.31 27.04
N THR A 179 -4.75 2.19 26.65
CA THR A 179 -5.72 2.87 27.53
C THR A 179 -7.10 2.18 27.59
N ARG A 180 -7.24 0.99 27.00
CA ARG A 180 -8.45 0.14 27.05
C ARG A 180 -8.26 -1.02 28.01
#